data_AF-A0A7J3S013-F1
#
_entry.id   AF-A0A7J3S013-F1
#
_cell.length_a   1.000
_cell.length_b   1.000
_cell.length_c   1.000
_cell.angle_alpha   90.00
_cell.angle_beta   90.00
_cell.angle_gamma   90.00
#
_symmetry.space_group_name_H-M   'P 1'
#
loop_
_entity.id
_entity.type
_entity.pdbx_description
1 polymer ?
#
loop_
_entity_poly.entity_id
_entity_poly.type
_entity_poly.pdbx_seq_one_letter_code
_entity_poly.pdbx_strand_id
1 'polypeptide(L)'
;MEGSGATTSAVVSFAEKLEGQSSQFYERLASSFPSHRELFLGLARDSRRNRMLVVRTYQETVTDALETGYSFRGLVLKDLSPQPWQEGLGLQAALREAIAFEEKAAGFYSDVAERSKTLLSTIHAAFKKVAEDRRGRLQKLRALAASQQG
;
A
#
# COMPACT_ATOMS: atom_id res chain seq x y z
N MET A 1 -23.51 -13.95 -13.86
CA MET A 1 -22.89 -12.67 -14.20
C MET A 1 -21.40 -12.79 -13.91
N GLU A 2 -20.60 -13.11 -14.91
CA GLU A 2 -19.14 -13.24 -14.76
C GLU A 2 -18.55 -11.87 -14.43
N GLY A 3 -17.88 -11.76 -13.29
CA GLY A 3 -17.43 -10.50 -12.72
C GLY A 3 -16.42 -9.78 -13.63
N SER A 4 -16.78 -8.57 -14.04
CA SER A 4 -15.85 -7.61 -14.62
C SER A 4 -14.71 -7.36 -13.61
N GLY A 5 -13.53 -7.90 -13.88
CA GLY A 5 -12.35 -7.68 -13.04
C GLY A 5 -11.79 -6.28 -13.26
N ALA A 6 -11.12 -5.73 -12.25
CA ALA A 6 -10.49 -4.41 -12.37
C ALA A 6 -9.47 -4.37 -13.52
N THR A 7 -9.48 -3.31 -14.31
CA THR A 7 -8.46 -3.09 -15.36
C THR A 7 -7.11 -2.75 -14.72
N THR A 8 -6.02 -2.93 -15.47
CA THR A 8 -4.69 -2.51 -15.00
C THR A 8 -4.64 -1.03 -14.63
N SER A 9 -5.26 -0.16 -15.44
CA SER A 9 -5.36 1.27 -15.14
C SER A 9 -6.09 1.55 -13.82
N ALA A 10 -7.19 0.85 -13.54
CA ALA A 10 -7.93 0.98 -12.29
C ALA A 10 -7.12 0.49 -11.09
N VAL A 11 -6.41 -0.63 -11.22
CA VAL A 11 -5.53 -1.17 -10.16
C VAL A 11 -4.37 -0.22 -9.86
N VAL A 12 -3.73 0.35 -10.88
CA VAL A 12 -2.62 1.31 -10.72
C VAL A 12 -3.12 2.61 -10.11
N SER A 13 -4.24 3.15 -10.58
CA SER A 13 -4.85 4.36 -10.00
C SER A 13 -5.23 4.16 -8.53
N PHE A 14 -5.73 2.97 -8.20
CA PHE A 14 -6.02 2.58 -6.83
C PHE A 14 -4.75 2.51 -5.96
N ALA A 15 -3.70 1.86 -6.46
CA ALA A 15 -2.41 1.78 -5.78
C ALA A 15 -1.80 3.18 -5.55
N GLU A 16 -1.87 4.05 -6.56
CA GLU A 16 -1.40 5.43 -6.46
C GLU A 16 -2.11 6.19 -5.33
N LYS A 17 -3.46 6.11 -5.31
CA LYS A 17 -4.28 6.72 -4.27
C LYS A 17 -3.92 6.16 -2.88
N LEU A 18 -3.82 4.83 -2.78
CA LEU A 18 -3.52 4.13 -1.54
C LEU A 18 -2.16 4.56 -0.96
N GLU A 19 -1.11 4.65 -1.77
CA GLU A 19 0.20 5.14 -1.30
C GLU A 19 0.19 6.63 -0.93
N GLY A 20 -0.58 7.45 -1.66
CA GLY A 20 -0.80 8.85 -1.29
C GLY A 20 -1.44 8.98 0.09
N GLN A 21 -2.48 8.19 0.34
CA GLN A 21 -3.17 8.15 1.64
C GLN A 21 -2.26 7.59 2.74
N SER A 22 -1.44 6.56 2.46
CA SER A 22 -0.42 6.06 3.40
C SER A 22 0.54 7.17 3.82
N SER A 23 1.07 7.95 2.87
CA SER A 23 2.02 9.03 3.17
C SER A 23 1.40 10.04 4.13
N GLN A 24 0.18 10.51 3.84
CA GLN A 24 -0.54 11.47 4.67
C GLN A 24 -0.88 10.90 6.06
N PHE A 25 -1.26 9.63 6.13
CA PHE A 25 -1.52 8.94 7.40
C PHE A 25 -0.27 8.93 8.28
N TYR A 26 0.88 8.54 7.74
CA TYR A 26 2.12 8.51 8.50
C TYR A 26 2.69 9.89 8.83
N GLU A 27 2.49 10.90 7.98
CA GLU A 27 2.85 12.29 8.31
C GLU A 27 2.05 12.84 9.48
N ARG A 28 0.75 12.53 9.53
CA ARG A 28 -0.09 12.88 10.67
C ARG A 28 0.37 12.15 11.94
N LEU A 29 0.70 10.85 11.87
CA LEU A 29 1.24 10.10 13.02
C LEU A 29 2.58 10.68 13.51
N ALA A 30 3.44 11.06 12.58
CA ALA A 30 4.70 11.72 12.90
C ALA A 30 4.51 13.05 13.64
N SER A 31 3.41 13.75 13.36
CA SER A 31 3.05 15.01 14.02
C SER A 31 2.44 14.77 15.40
N SER A 32 1.59 13.75 15.55
CA SER A 32 0.95 13.39 16.83
C SER A 32 1.90 12.69 17.81
N PHE A 33 2.97 12.04 17.33
CA PHE A 33 3.90 11.27 18.17
C PHE A 33 5.36 11.69 17.94
N PRO A 34 5.80 12.86 18.46
CA PRO A 34 7.14 13.40 18.24
C PRO A 34 8.29 12.43 18.57
N SER A 35 8.15 11.63 19.64
CA SER A 35 9.15 10.64 20.05
C SER A 35 9.38 9.53 19.02
N HIS A 36 8.45 9.32 18.09
CA HIS A 36 8.52 8.30 17.02
C HIS A 36 8.48 8.92 15.62
N ARG A 37 8.69 10.25 15.55
CA ARG A 37 8.54 11.05 14.33
C ARG A 37 9.40 10.53 13.19
N GLU A 38 10.65 10.20 13.44
CA GLU A 38 11.57 9.74 12.39
C GLU A 38 11.11 8.43 11.75
N LEU A 39 10.64 7.49 12.56
CA LEU A 39 10.08 6.22 12.08
C LEU A 39 8.89 6.49 11.17
N PHE A 40 7.90 7.26 11.62
CA PHE A 40 6.69 7.53 10.83
C PHE A 40 7.00 8.33 9.56
N LEU A 41 7.88 9.34 9.61
CA LEU A 41 8.33 10.03 8.40
C LEU A 41 9.07 9.09 7.43
N GLY A 42 9.81 8.10 7.94
CA GLY A 42 10.39 7.03 7.13
C GLY A 42 9.33 6.25 6.36
N LEU A 43 8.25 5.84 7.04
CA LEU A 43 7.13 5.11 6.41
C LEU A 43 6.39 5.97 5.36
N ALA A 44 6.24 7.28 5.62
CA ALA A 44 5.68 8.22 4.66
C ALA A 44 6.55 8.31 3.39
N ARG A 45 7.88 8.47 3.55
CA ARG A 45 8.84 8.49 2.43
C ARG A 45 8.82 7.20 1.63
N ASP A 46 8.80 6.05 2.31
CA ASP A 46 8.69 4.75 1.64
C ASP A 46 7.39 4.66 0.83
N SER A 47 6.28 5.24 1.31
CA SER A 47 5.00 5.24 0.59
C SER A 47 5.08 6.06 -0.70
N ARG A 48 5.71 7.25 -0.64
CA ARG A 48 5.97 8.06 -1.83
C ARG A 48 6.87 7.36 -2.85
N ARG A 49 7.90 6.63 -2.38
CA ARG A 49 8.76 5.82 -3.26
C ARG A 49 7.96 4.73 -3.97
N ASN A 50 7.11 4.02 -3.23
CA ASN A 50 6.26 2.96 -3.79
C ASN A 50 5.25 3.51 -4.79
N ARG A 51 4.65 4.68 -4.52
CA ARG A 51 3.78 5.38 -5.46
C ARG A 51 4.49 5.63 -6.79
N MET A 52 5.68 6.23 -6.73
CA MET A 52 6.46 6.53 -7.93
C MET A 52 6.83 5.26 -8.69
N LEU A 53 7.25 4.20 -7.99
CA LEU A 53 7.58 2.92 -8.60
C LEU A 53 6.39 2.36 -9.40
N VAL A 54 5.21 2.26 -8.79
CA VAL A 54 4.03 1.67 -9.44
C VAL A 54 3.56 2.50 -10.64
N VAL A 55 3.45 3.83 -10.47
CA VAL A 55 2.99 4.72 -11.55
C VAL A 55 3.97 4.73 -12.71
N ARG A 56 5.27 4.85 -12.42
CA ARG A 56 6.31 4.87 -13.45
C ARG A 56 6.40 3.53 -14.18
N THR A 57 6.39 2.41 -13.46
CA THR A 57 6.37 1.09 -14.08
C THR A 57 5.18 0.93 -15.01
N TYR A 58 3.99 1.37 -14.60
CA TYR A 58 2.82 1.35 -15.46
C TYR A 58 3.03 2.19 -16.72
N GLN A 59 3.44 3.46 -16.59
CA GLN A 59 3.68 4.35 -17.72
C GLN A 59 4.75 3.84 -18.69
N GLU A 60 5.82 3.23 -18.19
CA GLU A 60 6.90 2.67 -19.01
C GLU A 60 6.53 1.33 -19.67
N THR A 61 5.63 0.56 -19.04
CA THR A 61 5.22 -0.76 -19.55
C THR A 61 4.08 -0.63 -20.56
N VAL A 62 3.19 0.36 -20.40
CA VAL A 62 2.07 0.59 -21.32
C VAL A 62 2.58 1.14 -22.65
N THR A 63 2.59 0.25 -23.63
CA THR A 63 2.61 0.55 -25.08
C THR A 63 1.27 0.08 -25.65
N ASP A 64 0.84 0.61 -26.82
CA ASP A 64 -0.51 0.47 -27.43
C ASP A 64 -1.22 -0.92 -27.28
N ALA A 65 -0.48 -2.02 -27.09
CA ALA A 65 -1.02 -3.36 -26.83
C ALA A 65 -1.66 -3.55 -25.42
N LEU A 66 -1.37 -2.70 -24.43
CA LEU A 66 -1.93 -2.81 -23.06
C LEU A 66 -3.22 -2.02 -22.84
N GLU A 67 -3.56 -1.10 -23.75
CA GLU A 67 -4.80 -0.32 -23.67
C GLU A 67 -6.06 -1.18 -23.87
N THR A 68 -5.95 -2.41 -24.39
CA THR A 68 -7.14 -3.12 -24.93
C THR A 68 -7.64 -4.36 -24.18
N GLY A 69 -7.12 -4.80 -23.02
CA GLY A 69 -7.85 -5.90 -22.36
C GLY A 69 -7.33 -6.67 -21.15
N TYR A 70 -6.21 -6.32 -20.51
CA TYR A 70 -5.84 -7.04 -19.29
C TYR A 70 -6.75 -6.65 -18.12
N SER A 71 -7.57 -7.61 -17.70
CA SER A 71 -8.45 -7.51 -16.54
C SER A 71 -8.00 -8.49 -15.46
N PHE A 72 -7.83 -7.98 -14.24
CA PHE A 72 -7.59 -8.77 -13.05
C PHE A 72 -8.89 -9.47 -12.64
N ARG A 73 -9.24 -10.57 -13.33
CA ARG A 73 -10.50 -11.31 -13.07
C ARG A 73 -10.66 -11.63 -11.60
N GLY A 74 -11.82 -11.32 -11.03
CA GLY A 74 -12.16 -11.57 -9.63
C GLY A 74 -11.46 -10.65 -8.61
N LEU A 75 -10.64 -9.69 -9.05
CA LEU A 75 -10.09 -8.67 -8.16
C LEU A 75 -11.14 -7.59 -7.89
N VAL A 76 -11.50 -7.42 -6.63
CA VAL A 76 -12.43 -6.38 -6.17
C VAL A 76 -11.63 -5.31 -5.43
N LEU A 77 -11.63 -4.09 -5.96
CA LEU A 77 -11.01 -2.94 -5.31
C LEU A 77 -11.93 -2.46 -4.18
N LYS A 78 -11.62 -2.86 -2.95
CA LYS A 78 -12.29 -2.37 -1.74
C LYS A 78 -11.58 -1.14 -1.22
N ASP A 79 -12.29 -0.29 -0.48
CA ASP A 79 -11.62 0.82 0.19
C ASP A 79 -10.66 0.28 1.25
N LEU A 80 -9.37 0.54 1.04
CA LEU A 80 -8.28 0.16 1.95
C LEU A 80 -7.71 1.37 2.68
N SER A 81 -8.38 2.53 2.59
CA SER A 81 -7.91 3.76 3.24
C SER A 81 -7.67 3.53 4.74
N PRO A 82 -6.58 4.07 5.30
CA PRO A 82 -6.36 4.01 6.73
C PRO A 82 -7.52 4.71 7.43
N GLN A 83 -8.08 4.06 8.45
CA GLN A 83 -9.15 4.65 9.23
C GLN A 83 -8.64 5.91 9.94
N PRO A 84 -9.48 6.94 10.10
CA PRO A 84 -9.14 8.06 10.96
C PRO A 84 -8.93 7.52 12.38
N TRP A 85 -7.72 7.65 12.92
CA TRP A 85 -7.56 7.50 14.36
C TRP A 85 -8.01 8.81 15.00
N GLN A 86 -8.69 8.73 16.14
CA GLN A 86 -9.02 9.93 16.89
C GLN A 86 -7.75 10.44 17.58
N GLU A 87 -7.34 11.66 17.26
CA GLU A 87 -6.28 12.36 18.00
C GLU A 87 -6.63 12.36 19.49
N GLY A 88 -5.74 11.82 20.32
CA GLY A 88 -5.98 11.59 21.75
C GLY A 88 -6.10 10.11 22.15
N LEU A 89 -6.40 9.21 21.21
CA LEU A 89 -6.18 7.78 21.41
C LEU A 89 -4.67 7.52 21.32
N GLY A 90 -4.04 7.20 22.45
CA GLY A 90 -2.58 7.10 22.60
C GLY A 90 -1.90 6.17 21.59
N LEU A 91 -0.57 6.19 21.58
CA LEU A 91 0.29 5.53 20.57
C LEU A 91 -0.11 4.08 20.28
N GLN A 92 -0.51 3.29 21.29
CA GLN A 92 -0.95 1.90 21.10
C GLN A 92 -2.17 1.78 20.17
N ALA A 93 -3.16 2.66 20.29
CA ALA A 93 -4.32 2.64 19.41
C ALA A 93 -3.92 2.99 17.97
N ALA A 94 -3.09 4.02 17.81
CA ALA A 94 -2.56 4.41 16.51
C ALA A 94 -1.75 3.30 15.83
N LEU A 95 -0.94 2.55 16.60
CA LEU A 95 -0.17 1.41 16.10
C LEU A 95 -1.06 0.26 15.68
N ARG A 96 -2.15 -0.04 16.42
CA ARG A 96 -3.12 -1.07 16.01
C ARG A 96 -3.76 -0.74 14.66
N GLU A 97 -4.19 0.51 14.48
CA GLU A 97 -4.75 0.96 13.20
C GLU A 97 -3.72 0.89 12.06
N ALA A 98 -2.48 1.34 12.32
CA ALA A 98 -1.40 1.27 11.32
C ALA A 98 -1.07 -0.18 10.92
N ILE A 99 -1.04 -1.11 11.88
CA ILE A 99 -0.80 -2.55 11.65
C ILE A 99 -1.92 -3.15 10.80
N ALA A 100 -3.18 -2.91 11.18
CA ALA A 100 -4.34 -3.43 10.45
C ALA A 100 -4.41 -2.86 9.01
N PHE A 101 -4.01 -1.60 8.84
CA PHE A 101 -3.89 -0.96 7.53
C PHE A 101 -2.81 -1.61 6.67
N GLU A 102 -1.59 -1.79 7.19
CA GLU A 102 -0.48 -2.37 6.42
C GLU A 102 -0.73 -3.85 6.08
N GLU A 103 -1.40 -4.62 6.92
CA GLU A 103 -1.81 -6.00 6.61
C GLU A 103 -2.72 -6.06 5.38
N LYS A 104 -3.76 -5.22 5.37
CA LYS A 104 -4.70 -5.14 4.24
C LYS A 104 -4.02 -4.67 2.96
N ALA A 105 -3.18 -3.64 3.06
CA ALA A 105 -2.45 -3.09 1.92
C ALA A 105 -1.44 -4.10 1.36
N ALA A 106 -0.63 -4.75 2.20
CA ALA A 106 0.32 -5.78 1.77
C ALA A 106 -0.39 -6.98 1.11
N GLY A 107 -1.56 -7.36 1.63
CA GLY A 107 -2.44 -8.37 1.02
C GLY A 107 -2.87 -7.99 -0.40
N PHE A 108 -3.35 -6.76 -0.59
CA PHE A 108 -3.71 -6.23 -1.91
C PHE A 108 -2.53 -6.30 -2.91
N TYR A 109 -1.36 -5.77 -2.56
CA TYR A 109 -0.21 -5.79 -3.46
C TYR A 109 0.26 -7.21 -3.81
N SER A 110 0.13 -8.15 -2.87
CA SER A 110 0.47 -9.55 -3.10
C SER A 110 -0.51 -10.22 -4.06
N ASP A 111 -1.81 -9.96 -3.90
CA ASP A 111 -2.85 -10.52 -4.77
C ASP A 111 -2.72 -10.00 -6.20
N VAL A 112 -2.46 -8.69 -6.36
CA VAL A 112 -2.20 -8.10 -7.68
C VAL A 112 -0.93 -8.67 -8.31
N ALA A 113 0.15 -8.80 -7.54
CA ALA A 113 1.39 -9.38 -8.03
C ALA A 113 1.18 -10.81 -8.53
N GLU A 114 0.49 -11.66 -7.77
CA GLU A 114 0.27 -13.05 -8.18
C GLU A 114 -0.56 -13.14 -9.47
N ARG A 115 -1.62 -12.33 -9.60
CA ARG A 115 -2.47 -12.31 -10.80
C ARG A 115 -1.73 -11.81 -12.04
N SER A 116 -0.81 -10.86 -11.89
CA SER A 116 -0.05 -10.25 -13.00
C SER A 116 1.18 -11.03 -13.46
N LYS A 117 1.56 -12.11 -12.75
CA LYS A 117 2.82 -12.86 -12.94
C LYS A 117 3.08 -13.37 -14.36
N THR A 118 2.03 -13.78 -15.08
CA THR A 118 2.17 -14.46 -16.37
C THR A 118 2.19 -13.52 -17.57
N LEU A 119 1.51 -12.38 -17.47
CA LEU A 119 1.25 -11.50 -18.62
C LEU A 119 1.89 -10.12 -18.46
N LEU A 120 2.22 -9.70 -17.23
CA LEU A 120 2.75 -8.38 -16.93
C LEU A 120 3.93 -8.50 -15.97
N SER A 121 5.03 -9.12 -16.41
CA SER A 121 6.19 -9.42 -15.55
C SER A 121 6.79 -8.19 -14.86
N THR A 122 6.86 -7.04 -15.54
CA THR A 122 7.33 -5.78 -14.96
C THR A 122 6.38 -5.25 -13.88
N ILE A 123 5.07 -5.32 -14.13
CA ILE A 123 4.04 -4.92 -13.15
C ILE A 123 4.04 -5.89 -11.97
N HIS A 124 4.15 -7.19 -12.21
CA HIS A 124 4.33 -8.21 -11.17
C HIS A 124 5.51 -7.87 -10.26
N ALA A 125 6.68 -7.56 -10.83
CA ALA A 125 7.87 -7.24 -10.07
C ALA A 125 7.69 -5.98 -9.21
N ALA A 126 7.10 -4.92 -9.76
CA ALA A 126 6.81 -3.70 -9.01
C ALA A 126 5.83 -3.94 -7.86
N PHE A 127 4.70 -4.61 -8.10
CA PHE A 127 3.71 -4.89 -7.07
C PHE A 127 4.25 -5.84 -5.99
N LYS A 128 5.03 -6.86 -6.38
CA LYS A 128 5.71 -7.75 -5.44
C LYS A 128 6.67 -6.97 -4.54
N LYS A 129 7.48 -6.08 -5.12
CA LYS A 129 8.41 -5.23 -4.37
C LYS A 129 7.69 -4.35 -3.36
N VAL A 130 6.56 -3.74 -3.75
CA VAL A 130 5.74 -2.93 -2.84
C VAL A 130 5.13 -3.78 -1.71
N ALA A 131 4.68 -5.00 -2.00
CA ALA A 131 4.18 -5.92 -0.98
C ALA A 131 5.26 -6.27 0.06
N GLU A 132 6.50 -6.52 -0.38
CA GLU A 132 7.64 -6.78 0.50
C GLU A 132 7.98 -5.55 1.37
N ASP A 133 8.04 -4.37 0.76
CA ASP A 133 8.30 -3.12 1.48
C ASP A 133 7.25 -2.90 2.59
N ARG A 134 5.96 -3.11 2.28
CA ARG A 134 4.86 -2.98 3.25
C ARG A 134 4.92 -4.03 4.36
N ARG A 135 5.29 -5.28 4.06
CA ARG A 135 5.57 -6.29 5.10
C ARG A 135 6.72 -5.86 6.01
N GLY A 136 7.75 -5.21 5.46
CA GLY A 136 8.82 -4.61 6.26
C GLY A 136 8.32 -3.53 7.20
N ARG A 137 7.40 -2.66 6.76
CA ARG A 137 6.74 -1.66 7.62
C ARG A 137 5.92 -2.31 8.73
N LEU A 138 5.15 -3.34 8.39
CA LEU A 138 4.35 -4.11 9.35
C LEU A 138 5.22 -4.68 10.46
N GLN A 139 6.39 -5.23 10.14
CA GLN A 139 7.34 -5.73 11.15
C GLN A 139 7.84 -4.61 12.07
N LYS A 140 8.22 -3.44 11.51
CA LYS A 140 8.65 -2.27 12.30
C LYS A 140 7.54 -1.79 13.26
N LEU A 141 6.31 -1.71 12.78
CA LEU A 141 5.16 -1.29 13.58
C LEU A 141 4.84 -2.28 14.70
N ARG A 142 4.88 -3.58 14.42
CA ARG A 142 4.68 -4.63 15.44
C ARG A 142 5.78 -4.63 16.49
N ALA A 143 7.04 -4.45 16.09
CA ALA A 143 8.16 -4.32 17.02
C ALA A 143 7.99 -3.12 17.96
N LEU A 144 7.56 -1.98 17.41
CA LEU A 144 7.24 -0.80 18.21
C LEU A 144 6.03 -1.06 19.14
N ALA A 145 4.96 -1.69 18.66
CA ALA A 145 3.79 -2.00 19.49
C ALA A 145 4.12 -2.95 20.66
N ALA A 146 5.07 -3.87 20.46
CA ALA A 146 5.57 -4.76 21.50
C ALA A 146 6.42 -4.03 22.55
N SER A 147 7.25 -3.07 22.14
CA SER A 147 8.07 -2.28 23.08
C SER A 147 7.26 -1.28 23.92
N GLN A 148 6.03 -1.00 23.54
CA GLN A 148 5.09 -0.13 24.29
C GLN A 148 4.20 -0.91 25.28
N GLN A 149 4.44 -2.22 25.49
CA GLN A 149 3.70 -3.07 26.44
C GLN A 149 4.53 -3.48 27.66
N GLY A 150 5.83 -3.14 27.69
CA GLY A 150 6.72 -3.30 28.83
C GLY A 150 6.95 -1.97 29.54
#